data_AF-A0A6L3JPT8-F1
#
_entry.id   AF-A0A6L3JPT8-F1
#
_cell.length_a   1.000
_cell.length_b   1.000
_cell.length_c   1.000
_cell.angle_alpha   90.00
_cell.angle_beta   90.00
_cell.angle_gamma   90.00
#
_symmetry.space_group_name_H-M   'P 1'
#
loop_
_entity.id
_entity.type
_entity.pdbx_description
1 polymer ?
#
loop_
_entity_poly.entity_id
_entity_poly.type
_entity_poly.pdbx_seq_one_letter_code
_entity_poly.pdbx_strand_id
1 'polypeptide(L)'
;MEVALYLLPVTLGETPVENVLPVYNKEVILGIKHFIVEDVRSARRFLKKVDRGIDIDALTFYPLNKHTSPEDISGYLKPLLAGQSMG
;
A
#
# COMPACT_ATOMS: atom_id res chain seq x y z
N MET A 1 -9.65 10.55 -6.42
CA MET A 1 -9.22 9.85 -5.19
C MET A 1 -9.02 10.89 -4.11
N GLU A 2 -9.51 10.63 -2.91
CA GLU A 2 -9.39 11.56 -1.77
C GLU A 2 -8.03 11.38 -1.07
N VAL A 3 -7.63 12.40 -0.31
CA VAL A 3 -6.48 12.30 0.59
C VAL A 3 -6.93 11.54 1.83
N ALA A 4 -6.55 10.28 1.91
CA ALA A 4 -6.92 9.40 3.01
C ALA A 4 -5.84 8.32 3.23
N LEU A 5 -5.92 7.68 4.40
CA LEU A 5 -5.28 6.42 4.67
C LEU A 5 -6.22 5.29 4.24
N TYR A 6 -5.84 4.56 3.21
CA TYR A 6 -6.63 3.46 2.66
C TYR A 6 -6.21 2.14 3.30
N LEU A 7 -7.18 1.37 3.80
CA LEU A 7 -6.95 -0.02 4.20
C LEU A 7 -7.15 -0.91 2.98
N LEU A 8 -6.04 -1.41 2.44
CA LEU A 8 -6.02 -2.19 1.22
C LEU A 8 -6.07 -3.70 1.55
N PRO A 9 -7.18 -4.40 1.27
CA PRO A 9 -7.24 -5.84 1.51
C PRO A 9 -6.29 -6.60 0.57
N VAL A 10 -5.71 -7.67 1.08
CA VAL A 10 -4.89 -8.62 0.31
C VAL A 10 -5.65 -9.93 0.12
N THR A 11 -5.20 -10.73 -0.86
CA THR A 11 -5.76 -12.06 -1.12
C THR A 11 -5.43 -13.02 0.03
N LEU A 12 -6.39 -13.86 0.44
CA LEU A 12 -6.18 -14.89 1.47
C LEU A 12 -5.37 -16.11 0.99
N GLY A 13 -5.15 -16.24 -0.31
CA GLY A 13 -4.42 -17.36 -0.90
C GLY A 13 -4.02 -17.09 -2.35
N GLU A 14 -3.70 -18.14 -3.09
CA GLU A 14 -3.34 -18.03 -4.51
C GLU A 14 -4.60 -17.95 -5.39
N THR A 15 -5.17 -16.76 -5.46
CA THR A 15 -6.29 -16.46 -6.36
C THR A 15 -5.96 -15.21 -7.16
N PRO A 16 -6.31 -15.15 -8.46
CA PRO A 16 -6.18 -13.93 -9.24
C PRO A 16 -6.86 -12.76 -8.55
N VAL A 17 -6.19 -11.60 -8.53
CA VAL A 17 -6.63 -10.42 -7.77
C VAL A 17 -8.01 -9.96 -8.25
N GLU A 18 -8.22 -9.98 -9.56
CA GLU A 18 -9.45 -9.62 -10.27
C GLU A 18 -10.68 -10.46 -9.87
N ASN A 19 -10.48 -11.66 -9.30
CA ASN A 19 -11.58 -12.52 -8.89
C ASN A 19 -12.09 -12.20 -7.47
N VAL A 20 -11.30 -11.47 -6.67
CA VAL A 20 -11.59 -11.28 -5.23
C VAL A 20 -11.50 -9.83 -4.78
N LEU A 21 -10.81 -8.96 -5.52
CA LEU A 21 -10.77 -7.53 -5.27
C LEU A 21 -11.62 -6.78 -6.30
N PRO A 22 -12.53 -5.89 -5.84
CA PRO A 22 -13.23 -4.99 -6.74
C PRO A 22 -12.27 -4.16 -7.59
N VAL A 23 -12.67 -3.84 -8.82
CA VAL A 23 -11.88 -3.01 -9.75
C VAL A 23 -11.48 -1.67 -9.12
N TYR A 24 -12.36 -1.09 -8.31
CA TYR A 24 -12.11 0.16 -7.59
C TYR A 24 -10.86 0.11 -6.69
N ASN A 25 -10.55 -1.04 -6.07
CA ASN A 25 -9.35 -1.18 -5.24
C ASN A 25 -8.09 -0.99 -6.08
N LYS A 26 -8.07 -1.53 -7.30
CA LYS A 26 -6.95 -1.32 -8.23
C LYS A 26 -6.78 0.16 -8.57
N GLU A 27 -7.88 0.86 -8.86
CA GLU A 27 -7.85 2.30 -9.18
C GLU A 27 -7.26 3.13 -8.03
N VAL A 28 -7.67 2.84 -6.79
CA VAL A 28 -7.11 3.47 -5.59
C VAL A 28 -5.61 3.16 -5.45
N ILE A 29 -5.22 1.89 -5.57
CA ILE A 29 -3.81 1.46 -5.45
C ILE A 29 -2.91 2.19 -6.45
N LEU A 30 -3.35 2.33 -7.71
CA LEU A 30 -2.58 2.99 -8.77
C LEU A 30 -2.34 4.49 -8.50
N GLY A 31 -3.18 5.11 -7.67
CA GLY A 31 -3.04 6.50 -7.26
C GLY A 31 -2.08 6.73 -6.08
N ILE A 32 -1.71 5.68 -5.34
CA ILE A 32 -0.95 5.80 -4.09
C ILE A 32 0.55 5.62 -4.35
N LYS A 33 1.37 6.43 -3.66
CA LYS A 33 2.84 6.36 -3.72
C LYS A 33 3.51 5.95 -2.41
N HIS A 34 2.75 5.95 -1.32
CA HIS A 34 3.24 5.73 0.04
C HIS A 34 2.48 4.57 0.67
N PHE A 35 3.20 3.50 1.05
CA PHE A 35 2.60 2.28 1.58
C PHE A 35 3.17 1.90 2.95
N ILE A 36 2.31 1.75 3.95
CA ILE A 36 2.67 1.19 5.25
C ILE A 36 2.45 -0.32 5.18
N VAL A 37 3.51 -1.11 5.40
CA VAL A 37 3.49 -2.56 5.08
C VAL A 37 4.17 -3.38 6.16
N GLU A 38 3.66 -4.57 6.44
CA GLU A 38 4.31 -5.49 7.39
C GLU A 38 5.61 -6.09 6.83
N ASP A 39 5.61 -6.42 5.55
CA ASP A 39 6.78 -6.91 4.81
C ASP A 39 6.86 -6.25 3.43
N VAL A 40 7.99 -5.62 3.15
CA VAL A 40 8.22 -4.90 1.88
C VAL A 40 8.22 -5.87 0.69
N ARG A 41 8.73 -7.10 0.88
CA ARG A 41 8.82 -8.06 -0.24
C ARG A 41 7.45 -8.55 -0.67
N SER A 42 6.58 -8.89 0.27
CA SER A 42 5.21 -9.33 0.00
C SER A 42 4.37 -8.22 -0.61
N ALA A 43 4.48 -6.99 -0.09
CA ALA A 43 3.78 -5.82 -0.63
C ALA A 43 4.18 -5.54 -2.09
N ARG A 44 5.48 -5.53 -2.41
CA ARG A 44 5.96 -5.34 -3.79
C ARG A 44 5.38 -6.40 -4.74
N ARG A 45 5.33 -7.66 -4.31
CA ARG A 45 4.71 -8.74 -5.10
C ARG A 45 3.22 -8.54 -5.28
N PHE A 46 2.50 -8.14 -4.23
CA PHE A 46 1.06 -7.87 -4.31
C PHE A 46 0.75 -6.74 -5.29
N LEU A 47 1.45 -5.61 -5.18
CA LEU A 47 1.27 -4.48 -6.10
C LEU A 47 1.54 -4.89 -7.56
N LYS A 48 2.60 -5.67 -7.81
CA LYS A 48 2.86 -6.20 -9.16
C LYS A 48 1.79 -7.20 -9.66
N LYS A 49 1.09 -7.91 -8.77
CA LYS A 49 -0.08 -8.75 -9.13
C LYS A 49 -1.30 -7.90 -9.47
N VAL A 50 -1.53 -6.79 -8.75
CA VAL A 50 -2.60 -5.83 -9.04
C VAL A 50 -2.39 -5.18 -10.41
N ASP A 51 -1.17 -4.73 -10.67
CA ASP A 51 -0.78 -4.22 -11.99
C ASP A 51 0.73 -4.35 -12.23
N ARG A 52 1.11 -5.02 -13.32
CA ARG A 52 2.52 -5.25 -13.69
C ARG A 52 3.24 -3.95 -14.08
N GLY A 53 2.50 -2.93 -14.51
CA GLY A 53 2.99 -1.63 -14.95
C GLY A 53 3.35 -0.66 -13.82
N ILE A 54 3.04 -0.98 -12.55
CA ILE A 54 3.43 -0.14 -11.41
C ILE A 54 4.95 -0.02 -11.36
N ASP A 55 5.48 1.20 -11.41
CA ASP A 55 6.87 1.47 -11.07
C ASP A 55 7.05 1.39 -9.56
N ILE A 56 7.66 0.27 -9.11
CA ILE A 56 7.83 -0.02 -7.69
C ILE A 56 8.95 0.82 -7.07
N ASP A 57 9.93 1.26 -7.87
CA ASP A 57 11.06 2.03 -7.38
C ASP A 57 10.67 3.51 -7.14
N ALA A 58 9.57 3.95 -7.74
CA ALA A 58 8.92 5.23 -7.46
C ALA A 58 8.01 5.22 -6.21
N LEU A 59 7.88 4.09 -5.51
CA LEU A 59 7.06 3.96 -4.30
C LEU A 59 7.90 4.04 -3.03
N THR A 60 7.33 4.63 -1.98
CA THR A 60 7.94 4.65 -0.65
C THR A 60 7.24 3.64 0.24
N PHE A 61 8.00 2.76 0.89
CA PHE A 61 7.49 1.75 1.82
C PHE A 61 7.92 2.07 3.24
N TYR A 62 6.98 1.95 4.18
CA TYR A 62 7.18 2.15 5.61
C TYR A 62 6.93 0.83 6.33
N PRO A 63 7.97 0.08 6.73
CA PRO A 63 7.81 -1.21 7.39
C PRO A 63 7.22 -1.05 8.80
N LEU A 64 6.06 -1.66 9.05
CA LEU A 64 5.40 -1.68 10.35
C LEU A 64 5.46 -3.10 10.94
N ASN A 65 6.23 -3.29 12.01
CA ASN A 65 6.36 -4.58 12.68
C ASN A 65 6.30 -4.43 14.20
N LYS A 66 6.33 -5.55 14.92
CA LYS A 66 6.23 -5.60 16.39
C LYS A 66 7.34 -4.86 17.15
N HIS A 67 8.40 -4.44 16.46
CA HIS A 67 9.52 -3.68 17.01
C HIS A 67 9.49 -2.20 16.59
N THR A 68 8.52 -1.77 15.79
CA THR A 68 8.34 -0.36 15.41
C THR A 68 7.82 0.43 16.62
N SER A 69 8.53 1.50 17.00
CA SER A 69 8.10 2.34 18.11
C SER A 69 6.88 3.20 17.72
N PRO A 70 6.04 3.63 18.67
CA PRO A 70 4.97 4.58 18.39
C PRO A 70 5.46 5.89 17.76
N GLU A 71 6.68 6.33 18.11
CA GLU A 71 7.30 7.51 17.52
C GLU A 71 7.57 7.31 16.02
N ASP A 72 8.07 6.12 15.61
CA ASP A 72 8.29 5.79 14.20
C ASP A 72 6.98 5.79 13.41
N ILE A 73 5.90 5.26 13.98
CA ILE A 73 4.56 5.21 13.38
C ILE A 73 4.05 6.63 13.09
N SER A 74 4.24 7.56 14.02
CA SER A 74 3.84 8.96 13.83
C SER A 74 4.59 9.61 12.66
N GLY A 75 5.84 9.23 12.43
CA GLY A 75 6.66 9.68 11.31
C GLY A 75 6.14 9.19 9.96
N TYR A 76 5.50 8.01 9.91
CA TYR A 76 4.99 7.43 8.66
C TYR A 76 3.83 8.21 8.07
N LEU A 77 3.04 8.90 8.89
CA LEU A 77 1.87 9.67 8.43
C LEU A 77 2.21 11.08 7.92
N LYS A 78 3.49 11.47 7.91
CA LYS A 78 3.92 12.76 7.35
C LYS A 78 3.46 13.02 5.91
N PRO A 79 3.51 12.05 4.97
CA PRO A 79 2.97 12.23 3.61
C PRO A 79 1.47 12.52 3.62
N LEU A 80 0.72 11.82 4.46
CA LEU A 80 -0.72 12.05 4.60
C LEU A 80 -1.04 13.46 5.10
N LEU A 81 -0.32 13.92 6.12
CA LEU A 81 -0.43 15.29 6.62
C LEU A 81 -0.02 16.35 5.57
N ALA A 82 0.82 15.97 4.61
CA ALA A 82 1.22 16.81 3.47
C ALA A 82 0.27 16.72 2.26
N GLY A 83 -0.87 16.02 2.38
CA GLY A 83 -1.86 15.93 1.30
C GLY A 83 -1.68 14.75 0.35
N GLN A 84 -0.85 13.76 0.70
CA GLN A 84 -0.58 12.59 -0.14
C GLN A 84 -1.34 11.36 0.39
N SER A 85 -2.16 10.73 -0.45
CA SER A 85 -2.86 9.50 -0.08
C SER A 85 -1.87 8.37 0.24
N MET A 86 -2.21 7.56 1.24
CA MET A 86 -1.40 6.44 1.71
C MET A 86 -2.21 5.15 1.71
N GLY A 87 -1.52 4.01 1.56
CA GLY A 87 -2.11 2.67 1.58
C GLY A 87 -1.33 1.69 2.43
#